data_AF-A0A3N5JG81-F1
#
_entry.id   AF-A0A3N5JG81-F1
#
_cell.length_a   1.000
_cell.length_b   1.000
_cell.length_c   1.000
_cell.angle_alpha   90.00
_cell.angle_beta   90.00
_cell.angle_gamma   90.00
#
_symmetry.space_group_name_H-M   'P 1'
#
loop_
_entity.id
_entity.type
_entity.pdbx_description
1 polymer ?
#
loop_
_entity_poly.entity_id
_entity_poly.type
_entity_poly.pdbx_seq_one_letter_code
_entity_poly.pdbx_strand_id
1 'polypeptide(L)'
;MRPDNVPVEGYYHETSQLTEYFLSIRTLQNLNQDRLPTVADLPEFQRLTQVLASPLFGILVPSERLLPLIKDPLTIALEKTFPDWTVPNLTASAHAIAREGQDISLVGLGAWMKNEVILAALRESIVLYAGFFLGAAKHPPKPRYIWHVDKELVERANLFIITFNRLMKEKIPRADPQNAQAYWEAGDQNFIIGRCVRLGGDDSVSPTRYYHWAIRRSHGNALMVHDFWHHEVWTTERYQSALMSGRGIQ
;
A
#
# COMPACT_ATOMS: atom_id res chain seq x y z
N MET A 1 -7.57 -17.01 16.41
CA MET A 1 -8.35 -17.15 15.16
C MET A 1 -7.64 -18.15 14.26
N ARG A 2 -8.33 -18.71 13.26
CA ARG A 2 -7.63 -19.33 12.11
C ARG A 2 -7.14 -18.22 11.17
N PRO A 3 -6.05 -18.42 10.38
CA PRO A 3 -5.55 -17.40 9.44
C PRO A 3 -6.48 -17.08 8.26
N ASP A 4 -7.41 -17.99 7.95
CA ASP A 4 -8.43 -17.86 6.90
C ASP A 4 -9.57 -16.90 7.25
N ASN A 5 -9.72 -16.54 8.53
CA ASN A 5 -10.86 -15.77 9.05
C ASN A 5 -10.46 -14.35 9.46
N VAL A 6 -9.74 -13.66 8.58
CA VAL A 6 -9.43 -12.22 8.68
C VAL A 6 -10.14 -11.46 7.54
N PRO A 7 -10.62 -10.23 7.77
CA PRO A 7 -11.19 -9.41 6.70
C PRO A 7 -10.21 -9.23 5.53
N VAL A 8 -10.73 -9.32 4.31
CA VAL A 8 -9.95 -9.10 3.08
C VAL A 8 -9.84 -7.59 2.85
N GLU A 9 -8.63 -7.06 2.94
CA GLU A 9 -8.36 -5.62 2.94
C GLU A 9 -7.94 -5.13 1.53
N GLY A 10 -8.04 -3.81 1.28
CA GLY A 10 -7.59 -3.19 0.03
C GLY A 10 -8.27 -3.80 -1.20
N TYR A 11 -7.54 -3.91 -2.31
CA TYR A 11 -8.08 -4.42 -3.60
C TYR A 11 -8.32 -5.94 -3.63
N TYR A 12 -7.99 -6.70 -2.57
CA TYR A 12 -8.04 -8.18 -2.65
C TYR A 12 -9.45 -8.77 -2.66
N HIS A 13 -10.46 -7.96 -2.34
CA HIS A 13 -11.88 -8.32 -2.48
C HIS A 13 -12.40 -8.20 -3.93
N GLU A 14 -11.66 -7.56 -4.84
CA GLU A 14 -12.17 -7.21 -6.18
C GLU A 14 -12.33 -8.42 -7.13
N THR A 15 -11.65 -9.54 -6.85
CA THR A 15 -11.94 -10.84 -7.49
C THR A 15 -11.77 -12.01 -6.51
N SER A 16 -12.42 -13.14 -6.78
CA SER A 16 -12.26 -14.36 -5.98
C SER A 16 -10.83 -14.89 -6.01
N GLN A 17 -10.12 -14.77 -7.13
CA GLN A 17 -8.71 -15.18 -7.26
C GLN A 17 -7.78 -14.29 -6.42
N LEU A 18 -8.05 -12.98 -6.33
CA LEU A 18 -7.30 -12.09 -5.45
C LEU A 18 -7.58 -12.38 -3.97
N THR A 19 -8.83 -12.73 -3.62
CA THR A 19 -9.20 -13.16 -2.26
C THR A 19 -8.50 -14.46 -1.88
N GLU A 20 -8.52 -15.48 -2.74
CA GLU A 20 -7.83 -16.75 -2.53
C GLU A 20 -6.31 -16.55 -2.37
N TYR A 21 -5.70 -15.70 -3.20
CA TYR A 21 -4.30 -15.30 -3.07
C TYR A 21 -4.00 -14.63 -1.72
N PHE A 22 -4.83 -13.67 -1.29
CA PHE A 22 -4.66 -12.97 -0.02
C PHE A 22 -4.71 -13.93 1.18
N LEU A 23 -5.71 -14.80 1.23
CA LEU A 23 -5.87 -15.79 2.29
C LEU A 23 -4.72 -16.83 2.30
N SER A 24 -4.25 -17.24 1.11
CA SER A 24 -3.08 -18.11 0.97
C SER A 24 -1.80 -17.48 1.50
N ILE A 25 -1.49 -16.24 1.10
CA ILE A 25 -0.30 -15.51 1.58
C ILE A 25 -0.40 -15.23 3.09
N ARG A 26 -1.58 -14.82 3.61
CA ARG A 26 -1.80 -14.64 5.05
C ARG A 26 -1.63 -15.92 5.85
N THR A 27 -2.02 -17.08 5.29
CA THR A 27 -1.78 -18.38 5.92
C THR A 27 -0.28 -18.70 5.98
N LEU A 28 0.44 -18.54 4.86
CA LEU A 28 1.89 -18.80 4.81
C LEU A 28 2.73 -17.84 5.69
N GLN A 29 2.32 -16.58 5.82
CA GLN A 29 2.98 -15.59 6.70
C GLN A 29 2.92 -15.97 8.19
N ASN A 30 1.96 -16.81 8.59
CA ASN A 30 1.81 -17.30 9.97
C ASN A 30 2.56 -18.61 10.25
N LEU A 31 3.17 -19.23 9.23
CA LEU A 31 4.03 -20.40 9.41
C LEU A 31 5.42 -19.99 9.91
N ASN A 32 6.05 -20.86 10.70
CA ASN A 32 7.39 -20.64 11.23
C ASN A 32 8.46 -21.28 10.32
N GLN A 33 9.72 -20.89 10.52
CA GLN A 33 10.87 -21.40 9.78
C GLN A 33 11.13 -22.91 9.99
N ASP A 34 10.47 -23.57 10.95
CA ASP A 34 10.48 -25.03 11.14
C ASP A 34 10.00 -25.79 9.89
N ARG A 35 9.19 -25.14 9.06
CA ARG A 35 8.68 -25.71 7.79
C ARG A 35 9.64 -25.56 6.61
N LEU A 36 10.71 -24.76 6.74
CA LEU A 36 11.64 -24.50 5.63
C LEU A 36 12.21 -25.79 4.99
N PRO A 37 12.63 -26.83 5.74
CA PRO A 37 13.12 -28.08 5.14
C PRO A 37 12.10 -28.86 4.30
N THR A 38 10.81 -28.52 4.37
CA THR A 38 9.74 -29.16 3.57
C THR A 38 9.42 -28.42 2.28
N VAL A 39 9.96 -27.22 2.06
CA VAL A 39 9.64 -26.36 0.91
C VAL A 39 10.85 -25.69 0.24
N ALA A 40 12.03 -25.69 0.87
CA ALA A 40 13.22 -24.98 0.38
C ALA A 40 13.62 -25.33 -1.06
N ASP A 41 13.47 -26.59 -1.46
CA ASP A 41 13.83 -27.09 -2.80
C ASP A 41 12.75 -26.84 -3.87
N LEU A 42 11.56 -26.35 -3.50
CA LEU A 42 10.48 -26.09 -4.44
C LEU A 42 10.75 -24.79 -5.23
N PRO A 43 10.81 -24.82 -6.58
CA PRO A 43 11.04 -23.62 -7.39
C PRO A 43 10.01 -22.51 -7.14
N GLU A 44 8.77 -22.89 -6.85
CA GLU A 44 7.66 -21.99 -6.53
C GLU A 44 7.90 -21.26 -5.21
N PHE A 45 8.43 -21.96 -4.19
CA PHE A 45 8.76 -21.37 -2.89
C PHE A 45 9.98 -20.46 -2.99
N GLN A 46 11.02 -20.87 -3.73
CA GLN A 46 12.19 -20.04 -4.02
C GLN A 46 11.79 -18.75 -4.77
N ARG A 47 10.89 -18.86 -5.76
CA ARG A 47 10.34 -17.73 -6.51
C ARG A 47 9.46 -16.83 -5.65
N LEU A 48 8.60 -17.40 -4.80
CA LEU A 48 7.79 -16.64 -3.84
C LEU A 48 8.68 -15.86 -2.87
N THR A 49 9.74 -16.49 -2.36
CA THR A 49 10.73 -15.89 -1.47
C THR A 49 11.51 -14.77 -2.17
N GLN A 50 11.92 -14.96 -3.43
CA GLN A 50 12.56 -13.92 -4.25
C GLN A 50 11.66 -12.69 -4.43
N VAL A 51 10.35 -12.89 -4.59
CA VAL A 51 9.39 -11.79 -4.69
C VAL A 51 9.21 -11.12 -3.32
N LEU A 52 8.93 -11.89 -2.26
CA LEU A 52 8.64 -11.34 -0.93
C LEU A 52 9.85 -10.76 -0.19
N ALA A 53 11.08 -11.02 -0.63
CA ALA A 53 12.30 -10.35 -0.16
C ALA A 53 12.71 -9.14 -1.01
N SER A 54 11.86 -8.68 -1.95
CA SER A 54 12.19 -7.62 -2.90
C SER A 54 12.15 -6.20 -2.29
N PRO A 55 13.15 -5.33 -2.57
CA PRO A 55 13.14 -3.93 -2.11
C PRO A 55 12.06 -3.05 -2.77
N LEU A 56 11.27 -3.60 -3.70
CA LEU A 56 10.05 -2.97 -4.23
C LEU A 56 8.99 -2.72 -3.14
N PHE A 57 9.14 -3.37 -1.98
CA PHE A 57 8.11 -3.53 -0.96
C PHE A 57 8.50 -2.92 0.40
N GLY A 58 9.77 -2.56 0.58
CA GLY A 58 10.31 -1.96 1.80
C GLY A 58 11.66 -2.59 2.19
N ILE A 59 12.00 -2.52 3.48
CA ILE A 59 13.25 -3.04 4.04
C ILE A 59 13.01 -4.44 4.64
N LEU A 60 13.85 -5.42 4.26
CA LEU A 60 13.87 -6.76 4.84
C LEU A 60 14.35 -6.72 6.30
N VAL A 61 13.63 -7.39 7.20
CA VAL A 61 13.99 -7.48 8.63
C VAL A 61 14.10 -8.95 9.11
N PRO A 62 14.89 -9.23 10.17
CA PRO A 62 14.96 -10.55 10.78
C PRO A 62 13.58 -11.06 11.22
N SER A 63 13.33 -12.36 11.03
CA SER A 63 12.04 -13.00 11.29
C SER A 63 12.24 -14.50 11.49
N GLU A 64 11.46 -15.10 12.39
CA GLU A 64 11.38 -16.56 12.59
C GLU A 64 10.28 -17.23 11.74
N ARG A 65 9.64 -16.46 10.84
CA ARG A 65 8.59 -16.95 9.94
C ARG A 65 9.15 -17.65 8.71
N LEU A 66 8.34 -18.50 8.09
CA LEU A 66 8.66 -19.22 6.86
C LEU A 66 8.90 -18.28 5.67
N LEU A 67 8.16 -17.15 5.64
CA LEU A 67 8.28 -16.13 4.60
C LEU A 67 9.07 -14.92 5.10
N PRO A 68 9.82 -14.24 4.22
CA PRO A 68 10.49 -12.98 4.53
C PRO A 68 9.53 -11.94 5.14
N LEU A 69 9.98 -11.25 6.19
CA LEU A 69 9.27 -10.10 6.74
C LEU A 69 9.89 -8.81 6.18
N ILE A 70 9.07 -7.99 5.55
CA ILE A 70 9.44 -6.64 5.09
C ILE A 70 8.68 -5.61 5.92
N LYS A 71 9.32 -4.47 6.19
CA LYS A 71 8.69 -3.27 6.73
C LYS A 71 8.88 -2.11 5.76
N ASP A 72 7.77 -1.51 5.34
CA ASP A 72 7.76 -0.24 4.61
C ASP A 72 8.02 0.94 5.56
N PRO A 73 8.39 2.14 5.04
CA PRO A 73 8.68 3.31 5.88
C PRO A 73 7.53 3.78 6.79
N LEU A 74 6.27 3.54 6.44
CA LEU A 74 5.11 3.90 7.26
C LEU A 74 4.85 2.84 8.35
N THR A 75 5.11 1.56 8.10
CA THR A 75 5.16 0.53 9.16
C THR A 75 6.25 0.82 10.18
N ILE A 76 7.46 1.22 9.74
CA ILE A 76 8.54 1.65 10.66
C ILE A 76 8.14 2.95 11.41
N ALA A 77 7.43 3.87 10.75
CA ALA A 77 6.92 5.09 11.40
C ALA A 77 5.89 4.77 12.49
N LEU A 78 4.95 3.85 12.25
CA LEU A 78 3.96 3.41 13.23
C LEU A 78 4.64 2.84 14.48
N GLU A 79 5.63 1.96 14.32
CA GLU A 79 6.41 1.41 15.44
C GLU A 79 7.18 2.48 16.23
N LYS A 80 7.82 3.43 15.54
CA LYS A 80 8.60 4.52 16.16
C LYS A 80 7.74 5.60 16.84
N THR A 81 6.45 5.68 16.55
CA THR A 81 5.57 6.79 17.01
C THR A 81 4.34 6.34 17.80
N PHE A 82 4.23 5.05 18.15
CA PHE A 82 3.16 4.57 19.01
C PHE A 82 3.30 5.13 20.44
N PRO A 83 2.22 5.59 21.11
CA PRO A 83 0.82 5.61 20.67
C PRO A 83 0.39 6.89 19.93
N ASP A 84 1.28 7.88 19.77
CA ASP A 84 1.01 9.24 19.26
C ASP A 84 0.82 9.32 17.72
N TRP A 85 0.00 8.41 17.19
CA TRP A 85 -0.35 8.30 15.79
C TRP A 85 -1.30 9.42 15.34
N THR A 86 -0.80 10.27 14.45
CA THR A 86 -1.58 11.29 13.73
C THR A 86 -1.09 11.38 12.29
N VAL A 87 -1.93 11.83 11.36
CA VAL A 87 -1.57 11.98 9.94
C VAL A 87 -0.28 12.80 9.73
N PRO A 88 -0.08 13.97 10.38
CA PRO A 88 1.16 14.75 10.20
C PRO A 88 2.40 14.05 10.77
N ASN A 89 2.30 13.45 11.97
CA ASN A 89 3.42 12.78 12.62
C ASN A 89 3.91 11.57 11.80
N LEU A 90 2.96 10.71 11.38
CA LEU A 90 3.27 9.52 10.59
C LEU A 90 3.80 9.87 9.20
N THR A 91 3.25 10.88 8.53
CA THR A 91 3.74 11.34 7.22
C THR A 91 5.15 11.92 7.31
N ALA A 92 5.45 12.71 8.33
CA ALA A 92 6.79 13.27 8.55
C ALA A 92 7.82 12.19 8.92
N SER A 93 7.44 11.25 9.80
CA SER A 93 8.29 10.13 10.23
C SER A 93 8.59 9.17 9.07
N ALA A 94 7.57 8.75 8.32
CA ALA A 94 7.74 7.89 7.15
C ALA A 94 8.63 8.52 6.09
N HIS A 95 8.51 9.84 5.84
CA HIS A 95 9.41 10.56 4.94
C HIS A 95 10.87 10.52 5.41
N ALA A 96 11.13 10.78 6.70
CA ALA A 96 12.48 10.76 7.25
C ALA A 96 13.12 9.36 7.10
N ILE A 97 12.36 8.31 7.40
CA ILE A 97 12.80 6.90 7.25
C ILE A 97 13.09 6.57 5.78
N ALA A 98 12.20 6.96 4.86
CA ALA A 98 12.37 6.69 3.44
C ALA A 98 13.56 7.46 2.82
N ARG A 99 13.85 8.67 3.31
CA ARG A 99 15.05 9.45 2.96
C ARG A 99 16.33 8.79 3.46
N GLU A 100 16.36 8.42 4.74
CA GLU A 100 17.51 7.81 5.42
C GLU A 100 17.86 6.44 4.81
N GLY A 101 16.88 5.55 4.71
CA GLY A 101 17.03 4.22 4.08
C GLY A 101 17.14 4.24 2.55
N GLN A 102 17.03 5.42 1.92
CA GLN A 102 17.02 5.60 0.47
C GLN A 102 15.98 4.74 -0.28
N ASP A 103 14.84 4.51 0.36
CA ASP A 103 13.82 3.52 0.00
C ASP A 103 13.27 3.72 -1.43
N ILE A 104 13.06 2.62 -2.16
CA ILE A 104 12.57 2.59 -3.54
C ILE A 104 11.21 1.90 -3.69
N SER A 105 10.57 1.47 -2.61
CA SER A 105 9.27 0.82 -2.62
C SER A 105 8.15 1.78 -2.99
N LEU A 106 6.94 1.28 -3.31
CA LEU A 106 5.78 2.15 -3.59
C LEU A 106 5.47 3.09 -2.42
N VAL A 107 5.46 2.59 -1.18
CA VAL A 107 5.26 3.45 0.01
C VAL A 107 6.48 4.33 0.28
N GLY A 108 7.70 3.88 -0.06
CA GLY A 108 8.88 4.74 -0.13
C GLY A 108 8.66 5.96 -1.03
N LEU A 109 8.28 5.76 -2.29
CA LEU A 109 8.00 6.84 -3.25
C LEU A 109 6.89 7.79 -2.74
N GLY A 110 5.82 7.25 -2.14
CA GLY A 110 4.77 8.07 -1.50
C GLY A 110 5.28 8.89 -0.30
N ALA A 111 6.12 8.29 0.56
CA ALA A 111 6.73 8.95 1.70
C ALA A 111 7.71 10.06 1.27
N TRP A 112 8.49 9.84 0.21
CA TRP A 112 9.36 10.87 -0.39
C TRP A 112 8.56 12.11 -0.81
N MET A 113 7.33 11.94 -1.32
CA MET A 113 6.45 13.05 -1.70
C MET A 113 5.80 13.81 -0.52
N LYS A 114 5.93 13.33 0.73
CA LYS A 114 5.25 13.88 1.93
C LYS A 114 3.73 14.06 1.78
N ASN A 115 3.08 13.21 0.97
CA ASN A 115 1.67 13.37 0.62
C ASN A 115 0.87 12.21 1.24
N GLU A 116 0.05 12.53 2.23
CA GLU A 116 -0.74 11.58 3.01
C GLU A 116 -1.78 10.81 2.16
N VAL A 117 -2.32 11.44 1.11
CA VAL A 117 -3.27 10.82 0.18
C VAL A 117 -2.58 9.80 -0.72
N ILE A 118 -1.39 10.14 -1.23
CA ILE A 118 -0.57 9.22 -2.03
C ILE A 118 -0.02 8.10 -1.13
N LEU A 119 0.37 8.38 0.11
CA LEU A 119 0.73 7.36 1.10
C LEU A 119 -0.42 6.39 1.36
N ALA A 120 -1.64 6.88 1.62
CA ALA A 120 -2.81 6.03 1.82
C ALA A 120 -3.13 5.17 0.57
N ALA A 121 -3.14 5.79 -0.62
CA ALA A 121 -3.44 5.10 -1.87
C ALA A 121 -2.38 4.04 -2.21
N LEU A 122 -1.09 4.40 -2.12
CA LEU A 122 0.01 3.46 -2.36
C LEU A 122 0.12 2.39 -1.26
N ARG A 123 -0.40 2.65 -0.06
CA ARG A 123 -0.55 1.62 0.98
C ARG A 123 -1.67 0.64 0.67
N GLU A 124 -2.79 1.04 0.05
CA GLU A 124 -3.73 0.05 -0.51
C GLU A 124 -3.13 -0.70 -1.70
N SER A 125 -2.34 -0.03 -2.54
CA SER A 125 -1.44 -0.68 -3.49
C SER A 125 -0.28 -1.46 -2.85
N ILE A 126 -0.21 -1.59 -1.51
CA ILE A 126 0.57 -2.63 -0.81
C ILE A 126 -0.18 -3.32 0.35
N VAL A 127 -1.52 -3.40 0.33
CA VAL A 127 -2.25 -4.19 1.35
C VAL A 127 -1.97 -5.71 1.20
N LEU A 128 -1.62 -6.13 -0.02
CA LEU A 128 -0.44 -6.95 -0.24
C LEU A 128 0.49 -6.23 -1.24
N TYR A 129 0.16 -6.14 -2.54
CA TYR A 129 0.84 -5.35 -3.61
C TYR A 129 -0.10 -5.13 -4.84
N ALA A 130 -0.88 -4.02 -4.92
CA ALA A 130 -2.22 -4.02 -5.54
C ALA A 130 -2.64 -2.84 -6.46
N GLY A 131 -3.79 -3.01 -7.15
CA GLY A 131 -4.53 -2.04 -8.00
C GLY A 131 -5.91 -2.62 -8.37
N PHE A 132 -6.86 -1.94 -9.04
CA PHE A 132 -6.77 -0.70 -9.87
C PHE A 132 -8.16 0.01 -10.05
N PHE A 133 -8.24 1.06 -10.90
CA PHE A 133 -9.49 1.66 -11.46
C PHE A 133 -10.48 2.24 -10.42
N LEU A 134 -11.78 2.61 -10.64
CA LEU A 134 -12.73 2.76 -11.79
C LEU A 134 -13.71 3.90 -11.36
N GLY A 135 -14.21 4.88 -12.13
CA GLY A 135 -14.11 5.27 -13.56
C GLY A 135 -15.50 5.24 -14.26
N ALA A 136 -15.86 6.06 -15.26
CA ALA A 136 -15.41 7.38 -15.73
C ALA A 136 -16.49 7.99 -16.68
N ALA A 137 -16.61 9.33 -16.84
CA ALA A 137 -17.55 9.94 -17.81
C ALA A 137 -17.16 11.35 -18.33
N LYS A 138 -17.34 11.57 -19.65
CA LYS A 138 -17.18 12.81 -20.47
C LYS A 138 -15.76 13.37 -20.66
N HIS A 139 -15.48 13.83 -21.89
CA HIS A 139 -14.19 14.37 -22.32
C HIS A 139 -14.06 15.90 -22.15
N PRO A 140 -12.97 16.39 -21.53
CA PRO A 140 -12.40 17.72 -21.75
C PRO A 140 -11.47 17.74 -23.00
N PRO A 141 -10.93 18.90 -23.43
CA PRO A 141 -9.92 18.97 -24.49
C PRO A 141 -8.60 18.27 -24.08
N LYS A 142 -7.80 17.85 -25.08
CA LYS A 142 -6.53 17.12 -24.87
C LYS A 142 -5.63 17.83 -23.85
N PRO A 143 -5.27 17.18 -22.72
CA PRO A 143 -4.39 17.79 -21.73
C PRO A 143 -2.97 17.96 -22.29
N ARG A 144 -2.30 19.05 -21.89
CA ARG A 144 -0.84 19.19 -22.09
C ARG A 144 -0.14 18.62 -20.87
N TYR A 145 0.44 17.43 -21.00
CA TYR A 145 1.24 16.82 -19.96
C TYR A 145 2.49 17.67 -19.67
N ILE A 146 2.65 18.12 -18.43
CA ILE A 146 3.80 18.90 -17.97
C ILE A 146 4.54 18.05 -16.94
N TRP A 147 5.76 17.61 -17.26
CA TRP A 147 6.58 16.87 -16.32
C TRP A 147 7.23 17.82 -15.31
N HIS A 148 6.68 17.85 -14.09
CA HIS A 148 7.18 18.64 -12.97
C HIS A 148 7.37 17.71 -11.75
N VAL A 149 8.47 16.96 -11.78
CA VAL A 149 8.80 15.92 -10.78
C VAL A 149 10.27 16.09 -10.39
N ASP A 150 10.56 16.07 -9.09
CA ASP A 150 11.91 16.25 -8.56
C ASP A 150 12.89 15.19 -9.05
N LYS A 151 14.11 15.61 -9.40
CA LYS A 151 15.14 14.73 -10.00
C LYS A 151 15.46 13.51 -9.13
N GLU A 152 15.52 13.67 -7.81
CA GLU A 152 15.76 12.53 -6.90
C GLU A 152 14.58 11.54 -6.92
N LEU A 153 13.33 12.02 -6.96
CA LEU A 153 12.14 11.17 -7.06
C LEU A 153 12.07 10.45 -8.42
N VAL A 154 12.46 11.13 -9.50
CA VAL A 154 12.62 10.54 -10.84
C VAL A 154 13.67 9.41 -10.82
N GLU A 155 14.80 9.60 -10.14
CA GLU A 155 15.84 8.59 -10.02
C GLU A 155 15.36 7.36 -9.21
N ARG A 156 14.69 7.57 -8.07
CA ARG A 156 14.09 6.47 -7.27
C ARG A 156 13.01 5.72 -8.03
N ALA A 157 12.11 6.43 -8.71
CA ALA A 157 11.07 5.82 -9.54
C ALA A 157 11.66 4.96 -10.67
N ASN A 158 12.72 5.43 -11.35
CA ASN A 158 13.41 4.62 -12.36
C ASN A 158 14.08 3.37 -11.77
N LEU A 159 14.63 3.42 -10.56
CA LEU A 159 15.16 2.23 -9.86
C LEU A 159 14.07 1.21 -9.50
N PHE A 160 12.89 1.68 -9.06
CA PHE A 160 11.69 0.84 -8.90
C PHE A 160 11.30 0.17 -10.22
N ILE A 161 11.14 0.95 -11.30
CA ILE A 161 10.72 0.47 -12.63
C ILE A 161 11.67 -0.60 -13.17
N ILE A 162 12.99 -0.37 -13.11
CA ILE A 162 14.01 -1.33 -13.55
C ILE A 162 13.92 -2.62 -12.73
N THR A 163 13.73 -2.50 -11.41
CA THR A 163 13.64 -3.66 -10.50
C THR A 163 12.35 -4.45 -10.71
N PHE A 164 11.21 -3.77 -10.89
CA PHE A 164 9.90 -4.34 -11.15
C PHE A 164 9.86 -5.08 -12.49
N ASN A 165 10.26 -4.41 -13.58
CA ASN A 165 10.32 -5.00 -14.92
C ASN A 165 11.23 -6.24 -14.94
N ARG A 166 12.39 -6.19 -14.27
CA ARG A 166 13.29 -7.35 -14.13
C ARG A 166 12.67 -8.50 -13.32
N LEU A 167 12.00 -8.20 -12.21
CA LEU A 167 11.44 -9.22 -11.31
C LEU A 167 10.19 -9.87 -11.91
N MET A 168 9.26 -9.07 -12.44
CA MET A 168 7.95 -9.49 -12.93
C MET A 168 7.95 -9.87 -14.42
N LYS A 169 9.02 -9.53 -15.16
CA LYS A 169 9.15 -9.60 -16.64
C LYS A 169 8.22 -8.64 -17.39
N GLU A 170 7.79 -7.59 -16.71
CA GLU A 170 6.93 -6.53 -17.23
C GLU A 170 7.69 -5.42 -17.98
N LYS A 171 6.93 -4.50 -18.60
CA LYS A 171 7.45 -3.38 -19.42
C LYS A 171 6.83 -2.03 -19.06
N ILE A 172 6.84 -1.67 -17.77
CA ILE A 172 6.53 -0.30 -17.35
C ILE A 172 7.54 0.67 -18.02
N PRO A 173 7.09 1.75 -18.68
CA PRO A 173 7.99 2.72 -19.32
C PRO A 173 8.88 3.45 -18.28
N ARG A 174 9.89 4.18 -18.73
CA ARG A 174 10.72 4.98 -17.81
C ARG A 174 9.94 6.20 -17.30
N ALA A 175 10.15 6.56 -16.04
CA ALA A 175 9.63 7.81 -15.48
C ALA A 175 10.47 8.98 -16.04
N ASP A 176 9.98 9.63 -17.09
CA ASP A 176 10.61 10.77 -17.76
C ASP A 176 9.57 11.62 -18.54
N PRO A 177 9.93 12.82 -19.03
CA PRO A 177 9.00 13.69 -19.73
C PRO A 177 8.39 13.15 -21.03
N GLN A 178 9.01 12.16 -21.68
CA GLN A 178 8.48 11.57 -22.91
C GLN A 178 7.33 10.60 -22.60
N ASN A 179 7.43 9.91 -21.46
CA ASN A 179 6.43 8.97 -20.97
C ASN A 179 5.38 9.63 -20.05
N ALA A 180 5.45 10.95 -19.83
CA ALA A 180 4.54 11.73 -19.00
C ALA A 180 3.04 11.50 -19.31
N GLN A 181 2.72 11.28 -20.59
CA GLN A 181 1.37 10.92 -21.03
C GLN A 181 0.91 9.58 -20.43
N ALA A 182 1.71 8.53 -20.54
CA ALA A 182 1.37 7.20 -20.02
C ALA A 182 1.21 7.21 -18.50
N TYR A 183 2.03 7.99 -17.78
CA TYR A 183 1.90 8.18 -16.34
C TYR A 183 0.65 8.99 -15.95
N TRP A 184 0.29 10.02 -16.71
CA TRP A 184 -0.98 10.70 -16.48
C TRP A 184 -2.16 9.79 -16.75
N GLU A 185 -2.20 9.11 -17.90
CA GLU A 185 -3.33 8.28 -18.31
C GLU A 185 -3.53 7.09 -17.36
N ALA A 186 -2.45 6.47 -16.87
CA ALA A 186 -2.51 5.48 -15.80
C ALA A 186 -2.90 6.07 -14.43
N GLY A 187 -2.57 7.34 -14.16
CA GLY A 187 -2.88 8.07 -12.93
C GLY A 187 -4.35 8.50 -12.83
N ASP A 188 -4.87 9.12 -13.89
CA ASP A 188 -6.23 9.66 -14.08
C ASP A 188 -7.31 8.56 -14.02
N GLN A 189 -6.92 7.31 -14.24
CA GLN A 189 -7.78 6.13 -14.13
C GLN A 189 -8.02 5.69 -12.66
N ASN A 190 -7.29 6.21 -11.65
CA ASN A 190 -7.40 5.71 -10.27
C ASN A 190 -8.48 6.39 -9.44
N PHE A 191 -9.58 5.69 -9.17
CA PHE A 191 -10.57 6.13 -8.19
C PHE A 191 -10.09 5.79 -6.77
N ILE A 192 -9.26 6.69 -6.23
CA ILE A 192 -8.74 6.59 -4.86
C ILE A 192 -9.74 7.03 -3.79
N ILE A 193 -10.93 7.52 -4.14
CA ILE A 193 -11.93 7.99 -3.16
C ILE A 193 -12.72 6.80 -2.60
N GLY A 194 -12.93 6.78 -1.28
CA GLY A 194 -13.61 5.70 -0.58
C GLY A 194 -12.71 4.49 -0.28
N ARG A 195 -11.47 4.49 -0.78
CA ARG A 195 -10.41 3.57 -0.39
C ARG A 195 -10.12 3.72 1.12
N CYS A 196 -10.11 2.61 1.87
CA CYS A 196 -9.87 2.54 3.32
C CYS A 196 -8.92 1.38 3.69
N VAL A 197 -7.89 1.70 4.48
CA VAL A 197 -6.87 0.76 4.97
C VAL A 197 -6.62 0.89 6.47
N ARG A 198 -6.55 -0.24 7.16
CA ARG A 198 -6.07 -0.35 8.54
C ARG A 198 -4.55 -0.14 8.59
N LEU A 199 -4.11 0.89 9.32
CA LEU A 199 -2.70 1.15 9.57
C LEU A 199 -2.10 0.17 10.58
N GLY A 200 -2.76 0.03 11.73
CA GLY A 200 -2.32 -0.81 12.84
C GLY A 200 -3.43 -0.99 13.88
N GLY A 201 -3.06 -1.32 15.11
CA GLY A 201 -4.00 -1.38 16.22
C GLY A 201 -3.31 -1.27 17.58
N ASP A 202 -4.14 -1.01 18.58
CA ASP A 202 -3.82 -0.95 20.01
C ASP A 202 -4.59 -2.08 20.71
N ASP A 203 -3.86 -3.06 21.22
CA ASP A 203 -4.34 -4.21 21.97
C ASP A 203 -4.13 -4.07 23.49
N SER A 204 -3.61 -2.92 23.96
CA SER A 204 -3.58 -2.57 25.39
C SER A 204 -4.97 -2.23 25.94
N VAL A 205 -5.90 -1.88 25.04
CA VAL A 205 -7.31 -1.59 25.33
C VAL A 205 -8.22 -2.75 24.94
N SER A 206 -9.32 -2.92 25.68
CA SER A 206 -10.30 -3.99 25.45
C SER A 206 -11.71 -3.42 25.17
N PRO A 207 -12.37 -3.78 24.05
CA PRO A 207 -11.82 -4.55 22.94
C PRO A 207 -10.79 -3.76 22.13
N THR A 208 -9.82 -4.47 21.53
CA THR A 208 -8.75 -3.93 20.67
C THR A 208 -9.26 -2.86 19.71
N ARG A 209 -8.51 -1.77 19.54
CA ARG A 209 -8.85 -0.69 18.60
C ARG A 209 -7.92 -0.72 17.40
N TYR A 210 -8.47 -0.58 16.20
CA TYR A 210 -7.72 -0.52 14.95
C TYR A 210 -7.73 0.92 14.41
N TYR A 211 -6.55 1.42 14.04
CA TYR A 211 -6.39 2.74 13.42
C TYR A 211 -6.47 2.58 11.91
N HIS A 212 -7.28 3.40 11.25
CA HIS A 212 -7.54 3.35 9.81
C HIS A 212 -7.31 4.70 9.18
N TRP A 213 -6.78 4.72 7.96
CA TRP A 213 -6.78 5.86 7.07
C TRP A 213 -7.68 5.55 5.87
N ALA A 214 -8.53 6.50 5.50
CA ALA A 214 -9.37 6.39 4.32
C ALA A 214 -9.40 7.69 3.53
N ILE A 215 -9.46 7.60 2.21
CA ILE A 215 -9.38 8.76 1.32
C ILE A 215 -10.79 9.29 1.03
N ARG A 216 -10.99 10.60 1.21
CA ARG A 216 -12.25 11.28 0.86
C ARG A 216 -12.00 12.61 0.16
N ARG A 217 -13.05 13.19 -0.41
CA ARG A 217 -13.06 14.61 -0.80
C ARG A 217 -13.34 15.48 0.43
N SER A 218 -12.60 16.56 0.58
CA SER A 218 -12.90 17.66 1.48
C SER A 218 -14.03 18.55 0.92
N HIS A 219 -14.55 19.49 1.73
CA HIS A 219 -15.51 20.49 1.26
C HIS A 219 -14.98 21.36 0.10
N GLY A 220 -13.66 21.53 -0.02
CA GLY A 220 -13.00 22.21 -1.14
C GLY A 220 -12.82 21.34 -2.39
N ASN A 221 -13.44 20.16 -2.44
CA ASN A 221 -13.34 19.15 -3.51
C ASN A 221 -11.93 18.52 -3.69
N ALA A 222 -10.91 19.05 -3.01
CA ALA A 222 -9.58 18.45 -2.89
C ALA A 222 -9.62 17.14 -2.09
N LEU A 223 -8.72 16.21 -2.41
CA LEU A 223 -8.57 14.93 -1.71
C LEU A 223 -7.93 15.15 -0.34
N MET A 224 -8.32 14.34 0.65
CA MET A 224 -7.73 14.31 1.98
C MET A 224 -7.78 12.90 2.57
N VAL A 225 -6.87 12.61 3.51
CA VAL A 225 -7.05 11.48 4.43
C VAL A 225 -8.09 11.83 5.50
N HIS A 226 -8.89 10.83 5.86
CA HIS A 226 -9.73 10.78 7.04
C HIS A 226 -9.21 9.63 7.89
N ASP A 227 -8.62 9.95 9.03
CA ASP A 227 -8.11 8.96 9.98
C ASP A 227 -9.08 8.76 11.14
N PHE A 228 -9.23 7.50 11.57
CA PHE A 228 -10.18 7.13 12.62
C PHE A 228 -9.79 5.82 13.33
N TRP A 229 -10.26 5.67 14.57
CA TRP A 229 -10.05 4.48 15.40
C TRP A 229 -11.36 3.74 15.62
N HIS A 230 -11.39 2.43 15.38
CA HIS A 230 -12.61 1.61 15.52
C HIS A 230 -12.31 0.20 16.04
N HIS A 231 -13.23 -0.42 16.79
CA HIS A 231 -13.03 -1.74 17.41
C HIS A 231 -13.13 -2.94 16.45
N GLU A 232 -13.46 -2.68 15.19
CA GLU A 232 -13.52 -3.64 14.09
C GLU A 232 -12.73 -3.09 12.90
N VAL A 233 -12.21 -3.99 12.06
CA VAL A 233 -11.49 -3.59 10.83
C VAL A 233 -12.46 -3.00 9.80
N TRP A 234 -12.09 -1.86 9.22
CA TRP A 234 -12.79 -1.22 8.11
C TRP A 234 -12.06 -1.46 6.79
N THR A 235 -12.72 -2.21 5.90
CA THR A 235 -12.32 -2.41 4.50
C THR A 235 -12.83 -1.27 3.61
N THR A 236 -12.24 -1.12 2.43
CA THR A 236 -12.71 -0.24 1.35
C THR A 236 -14.20 -0.41 1.04
N GLU A 237 -14.68 -1.65 0.86
CA GLU A 237 -16.10 -1.93 0.62
C GLU A 237 -17.01 -1.41 1.75
N ARG A 238 -16.62 -1.64 3.01
CA ARG A 238 -17.37 -1.16 4.20
C ARG A 238 -17.39 0.36 4.27
N TYR A 239 -16.26 1.01 4.00
CA TYR A 239 -16.13 2.47 4.02
C TYR A 239 -16.93 3.13 2.89
N GLN A 240 -16.86 2.60 1.67
CA GLN A 240 -17.70 3.03 0.54
C GLN A 240 -19.20 2.86 0.85
N SER A 241 -19.59 1.74 1.47
CA SER A 241 -20.97 1.49 1.88
C SER A 241 -21.48 2.47 2.94
N ALA A 242 -20.64 2.88 3.89
CA ALA A 242 -20.97 3.93 4.86
C ALA A 242 -21.14 5.30 4.19
N LEU A 243 -20.22 5.67 3.29
CA LEU A 243 -20.32 6.91 2.50
C LEU A 243 -21.61 6.97 1.67
N MET A 244 -21.95 5.88 0.97
CA MET A 244 -23.16 5.82 0.13
C MET A 244 -24.47 5.82 0.94
N SER A 245 -24.46 5.24 2.14
CA SER A 245 -25.64 5.19 3.02
C SER A 245 -25.83 6.43 3.90
N GLY A 246 -24.93 7.42 3.81
CA GLY A 246 -24.96 8.64 4.63
C GLY A 246 -24.76 8.40 6.13
N ARG A 247 -24.37 7.18 6.53
CA ARG A 247 -24.12 6.84 7.93
C ARG A 247 -22.73 7.33 8.31
N GLY A 248 -22.68 8.30 9.22
CA GLY A 248 -21.43 8.76 9.81
C GLY A 248 -20.69 7.60 10.47
N ILE A 249 -19.37 7.59 10.32
CA ILE A 249 -18.50 6.69 11.07
C ILE A 249 -18.44 7.23 12.51
N GLN A 250 -18.80 6.37 13.47
CA GLN A 250 -18.82 6.65 14.91
C GLN A 250 -17.70 5.86 15.60
#